data_AF-A0A6N8NII7-F1
#
_entry.id   AF-A0A6N8NII7-F1
#
_cell.length_a   1.000
_cell.length_b   1.000
_cell.length_c   1.000
_cell.angle_alpha   90.00
_cell.angle_beta   90.00
_cell.angle_gamma   90.00
#
_symmetry.space_group_name_H-M   'P 1'
#
loop_
_entity.id
_entity.type
_entity.pdbx_description
1 polymer ?
#
loop_
_entity_poly.entity_id
_entity_poly.type
_entity_poly.pdbx_seq_one_letter_code
_entity_poly.pdbx_strand_id
1 'polypeptide(L)' 'GQIVGCSRETVGRILKMLEDQNLISAHGKTIVVYGTR' A
#
# COMPACT_ATOMS: atom_id res chain seq x y z
N GLY A 1 10.98 -2.38 -13.68
CA GLY A 1 9.65 -2.14 -14.27
C GLY A 1 8.66 -1.80 -13.17
N GLN A 2 7.61 -1.03 -13.48
CA GLN A 2 6.51 -0.78 -12.54
C GLN A 2 5.57 -1.99 -12.51
N ILE A 3 5.20 -2.46 -11.32
CA ILE A 3 4.32 -3.64 -11.16
C ILE A 3 2.89 -3.33 -11.59
N VAL A 4 2.39 -2.15 -11.20
CA VAL A 4 0.96 -1.76 -11.37
C VAL A 4 0.77 -0.71 -12.48
N GLY A 5 1.86 -0.22 -13.10
CA GLY A 5 1.77 0.77 -14.19
C GLY A 5 1.19 2.14 -13.81
N CYS A 6 1.11 2.47 -12.52
CA CYS A 6 0.56 3.75 -12.04
C CYS A 6 1.65 4.72 -11.53
N SER A 7 1.31 6.01 -11.50
CA SER A 7 2.13 7.04 -10.87
C SER A 7 2.31 6.81 -9.37
N ARG A 8 3.43 7.30 -8.84
CA ARG A 8 3.80 7.20 -7.42
C ARG A 8 2.75 7.84 -6.50
N GLU A 9 2.18 8.96 -6.94
CA GLU A 9 1.11 9.66 -6.21
C GLU A 9 -0.17 8.84 -6.08
N THR A 10 -0.59 8.17 -7.16
CA THR A 10 -1.75 7.29 -7.17
C THR A 10 -1.54 6.10 -6.22
N VAL A 11 -0.35 5.48 -6.27
CA VAL A 11 0.02 4.39 -5.36
C VAL A 11 0.00 4.88 -3.90
N GLY A 12 0.55 6.07 -3.62
CA GLY A 12 0.55 6.64 -2.27
C GLY A 12 -0.85 6.88 -1.70
N ARG A 13 -1.77 7.40 -2.53
CA ARG A 13 -3.18 7.59 -2.12
C ARG A 13 -3.86 6.25 -1.82
N ILE A 14 -3.66 5.25 -2.67
CA ILE A 14 -4.24 3.91 -2.47
C ILE A 14 -3.68 3.25 -1.21
N LEU A 15 -2.36 3.32 -0.99
CA LEU A 15 -1.73 2.81 0.22
C LEU A 15 -2.32 3.47 1.47
N LYS A 16 -2.55 4.78 1.43
CA LYS A 16 -3.17 5.48 2.56
C LYS A 16 -4.61 5.06 2.80
N MET A 17 -5.39 4.85 1.75
CA MET A 17 -6.76 4.32 1.86
C MET A 17 -6.79 2.92 2.47
N LEU A 18 -5.89 2.02 2.05
CA LEU A 18 -5.82 0.67 2.59
C LEU A 18 -5.35 0.63 4.05
N GLU A 19 -4.48 1.58 4.45
CA GLU A 19 -4.06 1.75 5.84
C GLU A 19 -5.21 2.27 6.72
N ASP A 20 -6.00 3.24 6.25
CA ASP A 20 -7.20 3.75 6.93
C ASP A 20 -8.22 2.62 7.18
N GLN A 21 -8.37 1.73 6.21
CA GLN A 21 -9.21 0.53 6.33
C GLN A 21 -8.62 -0.58 7.21
N ASN A 22 -7.47 -0.37 7.85
CA ASN A 22 -6.78 -1.37 8.68
C ASN A 22 -6.52 -2.69 7.94
N LEU A 23 -6.27 -2.64 6.63
CA LEU A 23 -5.93 -3.83 5.81
C LEU A 23 -4.41 -4.03 5.70
N ILE A 24 -3.66 -2.93 5.73
CA ILE A 24 -2.20 -2.92 5.66
C ILE A 24 -1.63 -1.90 6.64
N SER A 25 -0.33 -2.01 6.92
CA SER A 25 0.44 -0.96 7.56
C SER A 25 1.74 -0.71 6.79
N ALA A 26 1.99 0.55 6.42
CA ALA A 26 3.14 0.93 5.60
C ALA A 26 4.18 1.70 6.41
N HIS A 27 5.42 1.18 6.45
CA HIS A 27 6.56 1.79 7.11
C HIS A 27 7.70 2.00 6.11
N GLY A 28 7.73 3.18 5.48
CA GLY A 28 8.75 3.53 4.49
C GLY A 28 8.71 2.59 3.28
N LYS A 29 9.70 1.70 3.16
CA LYS A 29 9.78 0.69 2.08
C LYS A 29 9.18 -0.67 2.46
N THR A 30 8.80 -0.86 3.73
CA THR A 30 8.26 -2.11 4.26
C THR A 30 6.75 -1.97 4.41
N ILE A 31 5.99 -2.99 3.98
CA ILE A 31 4.53 -3.02 4.12
C ILE A 31 4.14 -4.34 4.79
N VAL A 32 3.33 -4.27 5.83
CA VAL A 32 2.72 -5.42 6.51
C VAL A 32 1.29 -5.56 6.02
N VAL A 33 0.89 -6.76 5.63
CA VAL A 33 -0.46 -7.06 5.16
C VAL A 33 -1.15 -7.94 6.20
N TYR A 34 -2.34 -7.53 6.65
CA TYR A 34 -3.09 -8.26 7.67
C TYR A 34 -3.95 -9.37 7.07
N GLY A 35 -4.27 -10.40 7.85
CA GLY A 35 -5.22 -11.45 7.48
C GLY A 35 -4.77 -12.40 6.36
N THR A 36 -3.52 -12.27 5.92
CA THR A 36 -2.92 -13.15 4.90
C THR A 36 -2.02 -14.17 5.60
N ARG A 37 -2.57 -15.37 5.77
CA ARG A 37 -1.84 -16.62 6.02
C ARG A 37 -2.26 -17.62 4.96
#